data_AF-A0A1Y4J4P8-F1
#
_entry.id   AF-A0A1Y4J4P8-F1
#
_cell.length_a   1.000
_cell.length_b   1.000
_cell.length_c   1.000
_cell.angle_alpha   90.00
_cell.angle_beta   90.00
_cell.angle_gamma   90.00
#
_symmetry.space_group_name_H-M   'P 1'
#
loop_
_entity.id
_entity.type
_entity.pdbx_description
1 polymer ?
#
loop_
_entity_poly.entity_id
_entity_poly.type
_entity_poly.pdbx_seq_one_letter_code
_entity_poly.pdbx_strand_id
1 'polypeptide(L)'
;MNEAIQSEAWVSLFTGDPAVREILSNAGQGDFSQPKAVYEIQFSDQAVTSLTGQADLTGFPESLQKRIYAAIQSAAANQINALDGAETLAAASICTVSDTFVCDGLTENTLYLYTYENAAPVMVSFVVGQDDAVLATGVPILSDSFSPDSPENVQLFLEGFGAQVSEITIPD
;
A
#
# COMPACT_ATOMS: atom_id res chain seq x y z
N MET A 1 -6.54 11.33 0.76
CA MET A 1 -5.15 11.17 1.23
C MET A 1 -4.40 12.50 1.24
N ASN A 2 -4.30 13.20 0.10
CA ASN A 2 -3.57 14.47 -0.01
C ASN A 2 -3.97 15.51 1.07
N GLU A 3 -5.27 15.68 1.31
CA GLU A 3 -5.81 16.59 2.33
C GLU A 3 -5.31 16.30 3.76
N ALA A 4 -5.06 15.02 4.10
CA ALA A 4 -4.61 14.61 5.42
C ALA A 4 -3.10 14.87 5.62
N ILE A 5 -2.28 14.56 4.61
CA ILE A 5 -0.83 14.74 4.64
C ILE A 5 -0.46 16.23 4.62
N GLN A 6 -1.22 17.05 3.89
CA GLN A 6 -0.96 18.49 3.74
C GLN A 6 -1.58 19.36 4.85
N SER A 7 -2.32 18.78 5.80
CA SER A 7 -3.00 19.51 6.86
C SER A 7 -2.23 19.46 8.18
N GLU A 8 -1.63 20.58 8.58
CA GLU A 8 -0.95 20.71 9.88
C GLU A 8 -1.90 20.42 11.07
N ALA A 9 -3.18 20.78 10.93
CA ALA A 9 -4.20 20.50 11.93
C ALA A 9 -4.46 19.00 12.08
N TRP A 10 -4.47 18.25 10.96
CA TRP A 10 -4.56 16.79 10.97
C TRP A 10 -3.34 16.19 11.66
N VAL A 11 -2.13 16.52 11.20
CA VAL A 11 -0.87 16.00 11.75
C VAL A 11 -0.79 16.26 13.26
N SER A 12 -1.13 17.46 13.70
CA SER A 12 -1.08 17.86 15.12
C SER A 12 -2.12 17.17 16.00
N LEU A 13 -3.22 16.68 15.41
CA LEU A 13 -4.21 15.88 16.14
C LEU A 13 -3.69 14.48 16.44
N PHE A 14 -2.96 13.88 15.50
CA PHE A 14 -2.56 12.47 15.57
C PHE A 14 -1.17 12.25 16.18
N THR A 15 -0.27 13.23 16.16
CA THR A 15 1.05 13.07 16.76
C THR A 15 1.65 14.36 17.30
N GLY A 16 2.31 14.25 18.46
CA GLY A 16 3.20 15.26 19.01
C GLY A 16 4.69 14.97 18.76
N ASP A 17 5.02 13.80 18.19
CA ASP A 17 6.38 13.34 18.00
C ASP A 17 7.07 14.13 16.87
N PRO A 18 8.26 14.72 17.12
CA PRO A 18 8.94 15.55 16.12
C PRO A 18 9.47 14.75 14.92
N ALA A 19 9.90 13.50 15.11
CA ALA A 19 10.41 12.67 14.02
C ALA A 19 9.27 12.26 13.08
N VAL A 20 8.13 11.83 13.62
CA VAL A 20 6.93 11.53 12.82
C VAL A 20 6.46 12.78 12.07
N ARG A 21 6.47 13.95 12.71
CA ARG A 21 6.11 15.22 12.06
C ARG A 21 7.03 15.61 10.91
N GLU A 22 8.33 15.37 11.05
CA GLU A 22 9.31 15.63 9.99
C GLU A 22 9.03 14.76 8.75
N ILE A 23 8.81 13.46 8.95
CA ILE A 23 8.44 12.52 7.88
C ILE A 23 7.17 13.00 7.15
N LEU A 24 6.13 13.37 7.90
CA LEU A 24 4.85 13.84 7.34
C LEU A 24 4.99 15.17 6.58
N SER A 25 5.79 16.09 7.12
CA SER A 25 6.08 17.37 6.48
C SER A 25 6.77 17.21 5.13
N ASN A 26 7.70 16.25 5.02
CA ASN A 26 8.40 15.96 3.76
C ASN A 26 7.45 15.30 2.75
N ALA A 27 6.63 14.34 3.20
CA ALA A 27 5.67 13.65 2.36
C ALA A 27 4.60 14.58 1.76
N GLY A 28 4.20 15.64 2.48
CA GLY A 28 3.17 16.58 2.06
C GLY A 28 3.57 17.54 0.94
N GLN A 29 4.85 17.62 0.56
CA GLN A 29 5.35 18.59 -0.43
C GLN A 29 5.14 18.16 -1.88
N GLY A 30 4.81 16.89 -2.13
CA GLY A 30 4.70 16.34 -3.48
C GLY A 30 3.40 16.63 -4.21
N ASP A 31 3.40 16.38 -5.52
CA ASP A 31 2.22 16.52 -6.38
C ASP A 31 1.45 15.21 -6.50
N PHE A 32 0.28 15.15 -5.85
CA PHE A 32 -0.63 14.00 -5.89
C PHE A 32 -1.79 14.18 -6.89
N SER A 33 -1.76 15.21 -7.74
CA SER A 33 -2.89 15.56 -8.61
C SER A 33 -3.13 14.52 -9.71
N GLN A 34 -2.06 13.90 -10.24
CA GLN A 34 -2.14 12.83 -11.23
C GLN A 34 -1.02 11.80 -11.02
N PRO A 35 -1.33 10.50 -11.10
CA PRO A 35 -0.29 9.47 -11.05
C PRO A 35 0.58 9.52 -12.29
N LYS A 36 1.88 9.31 -12.10
CA LYS A 36 2.90 9.17 -13.16
C LYS A 36 2.83 7.79 -13.82
N ALA A 37 2.71 6.74 -13.00
CA ALA A 37 2.53 5.37 -13.44
C ALA A 37 1.70 4.61 -12.40
N VAL A 38 1.07 3.52 -12.84
CA VAL A 38 0.36 2.60 -11.95
C VAL A 38 0.80 1.19 -12.25
N TYR A 39 1.08 0.44 -11.18
CA TYR A 39 1.52 -0.95 -11.27
C TYR A 39 0.53 -1.84 -10.55
N GLU A 40 0.05 -2.88 -11.23
CA GLU A 40 -0.65 -3.99 -10.59
C GLU A 40 0.36 -4.92 -9.93
N ILE A 41 0.05 -5.34 -8.70
CA ILE A 41 0.91 -6.19 -7.88
C ILE A 41 0.16 -7.48 -7.54
N GLN A 42 0.78 -8.61 -7.86
CA GLN A 42 0.26 -9.94 -7.51
C GLN A 42 1.30 -10.69 -6.70
N PHE A 43 0.94 -11.16 -5.51
CA PHE A 43 1.81 -12.02 -4.73
C PHE A 43 1.64 -13.47 -5.15
N SER A 44 2.73 -14.14 -5.49
CA SER A 44 2.73 -15.58 -5.72
C SER A 44 2.43 -16.34 -4.41
N ASP A 45 1.95 -17.59 -4.50
CA ASP A 45 1.80 -18.46 -3.32
C ASP A 45 3.12 -18.63 -2.56
N GLN A 46 4.25 -18.64 -3.29
CA GLN A 46 5.58 -18.69 -2.72
C GLN A 46 5.92 -17.42 -1.92
N ALA A 47 5.51 -16.25 -2.39
CA ALA A 47 5.67 -14.99 -1.69
C ALA A 47 4.87 -14.98 -0.38
N VAL A 48 3.60 -15.39 -0.44
CA VAL A 48 2.73 -15.52 0.72
C VAL A 48 3.30 -16.51 1.74
N THR A 49 3.82 -17.64 1.27
CA THR A 49 4.50 -18.62 2.12
C THR A 49 5.75 -18.03 2.79
N SER A 50 6.53 -17.22 2.05
CA SER A 50 7.74 -16.59 2.58
C SER A 50 7.42 -15.54 3.63
N LEU A 51 6.42 -14.69 3.38
CA LEU A 51 5.94 -13.64 4.28
C LEU A 51 5.29 -14.21 5.56
N THR A 52 4.77 -15.44 5.50
CA THR A 52 4.21 -16.16 6.67
C THR A 52 5.26 -16.98 7.42
N GLY A 53 6.55 -16.87 7.10
CA GLY A 53 7.61 -17.63 7.75
C GLY A 53 7.53 -19.13 7.47
N GLN A 54 7.09 -19.50 6.25
CA GLN A 54 6.85 -20.88 5.81
C GLN A 54 5.74 -21.61 6.57
N ALA A 55 4.75 -20.87 7.10
CA ALA A 55 3.59 -21.48 7.72
C ALA A 55 2.78 -22.29 6.69
N ASP A 56 2.42 -23.52 7.05
CA ASP A 56 1.50 -24.32 6.25
C ASP A 56 0.07 -23.79 6.41
N LEU A 57 -0.45 -23.16 5.37
CA LEU A 57 -1.80 -22.59 5.35
C LEU A 57 -2.88 -23.61 4.98
N THR A 58 -2.49 -24.79 4.46
CA THR A 58 -3.44 -25.79 3.91
C THR A 58 -4.35 -26.41 4.98
N GLY A 59 -3.92 -26.37 6.24
CA GLY A 59 -4.71 -26.85 7.38
C GLY A 59 -5.86 -25.92 7.80
N PHE A 60 -5.93 -24.70 7.27
CA PHE A 60 -7.02 -23.76 7.58
C PHE A 60 -8.22 -23.92 6.64
N PRO A 61 -9.44 -23.59 7.08
CA PRO A 61 -10.60 -23.48 6.18
C PRO A 61 -10.34 -22.50 5.03
N GLU A 62 -10.86 -22.78 3.83
CA GLU A 62 -10.66 -21.93 2.64
C GLU A 62 -11.00 -20.46 2.88
N SER A 63 -12.07 -20.18 3.63
CA SER A 63 -12.46 -18.80 3.97
C SER A 63 -11.40 -18.08 4.80
N LEU A 64 -10.69 -18.80 5.68
CA LEU A 64 -9.62 -18.24 6.49
C LEU A 64 -8.33 -18.10 5.67
N GLN A 65 -8.02 -19.05 4.79
CA GLN A 65 -6.91 -18.90 3.84
C GLN A 65 -7.10 -17.63 3.00
N LYS A 66 -8.27 -17.43 2.38
CA LYS A 66 -8.60 -16.20 1.64
C LYS A 66 -8.39 -14.93 2.49
N ARG A 67 -8.81 -14.96 3.76
CA ARG A 67 -8.62 -13.83 4.68
C ARG A 67 -7.13 -13.57 4.99
N ILE A 68 -6.32 -14.61 5.12
CA ILE A 68 -4.87 -14.49 5.33
C ILE A 68 -4.21 -13.84 4.11
N TYR A 69 -4.53 -14.32 2.91
CA TYR A 69 -4.01 -13.73 1.67
C TYR A 69 -4.40 -12.25 1.54
N ALA A 70 -5.67 -11.91 1.80
CA ALA A 70 -6.15 -10.53 1.80
C ALA A 70 -5.41 -9.64 2.83
N ALA A 71 -5.13 -10.18 4.01
CA ALA A 71 -4.40 -9.48 5.06
C ALA A 71 -2.94 -9.22 4.66
N ILE A 72 -2.28 -10.18 4.01
CA ILE A 72 -0.90 -10.03 3.52
C ILE A 72 -0.84 -8.95 2.43
N GLN A 73 -1.74 -9.02 1.45
CA GLN A 73 -1.86 -8.00 0.40
C GLN A 73 -2.06 -6.60 1.00
N SER A 74 -3.00 -6.47 1.95
CA SER A 74 -3.32 -5.19 2.59
C SER A 74 -2.20 -4.67 3.51
N ALA A 75 -1.35 -5.55 4.02
CA ALA A 75 -0.24 -5.20 4.88
C ALA A 75 1.05 -4.82 4.11
N ALA A 76 1.12 -5.07 2.80
CA ALA A 76 2.34 -4.91 2.00
C ALA A 76 2.98 -3.53 2.16
N ALA A 77 2.21 -2.45 2.03
CA ALA A 77 2.71 -1.08 2.21
C ALA A 77 3.30 -0.83 3.60
N ASN A 78 2.62 -1.33 4.64
CA ASN A 78 3.08 -1.21 6.02
C ASN A 78 4.33 -2.05 6.29
N GLN A 79 4.50 -3.19 5.62
CA GLN A 79 5.74 -3.96 5.70
C GLN A 79 6.92 -3.20 5.10
N ILE A 80 6.69 -2.48 3.99
CA ILE A 80 7.72 -1.61 3.39
C ILE A 80 8.05 -0.45 4.34
N ASN A 81 7.04 0.24 4.86
CA ASN A 81 7.24 1.33 5.82
C ASN A 81 7.96 0.89 7.10
N ALA A 82 7.72 -0.34 7.56
CA ALA A 82 8.35 -0.89 8.75
C ALA A 82 9.85 -1.17 8.56
N LEU A 83 10.37 -1.24 7.32
CA LEU A 83 11.81 -1.39 7.07
C LEU A 83 12.62 -0.24 7.66
N ASP A 84 12.05 0.97 7.66
CA ASP A 84 12.70 2.18 8.19
C ASP A 84 12.27 2.51 9.63
N GLY A 85 11.56 1.58 10.29
CA GLY A 85 11.26 1.67 11.71
C GLY A 85 9.85 2.14 12.06
N ALA A 86 9.64 2.34 13.36
CA ALA A 86 8.31 2.54 13.94
C ALA A 86 7.75 3.93 13.62
N GLU A 87 8.61 4.94 13.51
CA GLU A 87 8.24 6.32 13.20
C GLU A 87 7.67 6.43 11.77
N THR A 88 8.32 5.81 10.79
CA THR A 88 7.85 5.73 9.40
C THR A 88 6.53 4.98 9.29
N LEU A 89 6.42 3.84 9.99
CA LEU A 89 5.17 3.09 10.06
C LEU A 89 4.03 3.91 10.69
N ALA A 90 4.31 4.65 11.77
CA ALA A 90 3.33 5.51 12.42
C ALA A 90 2.90 6.67 11.50
N ALA A 91 3.84 7.32 10.82
CA ALA A 91 3.55 8.35 9.83
C ALA A 91 2.62 7.83 8.73
N ALA A 92 2.93 6.67 8.14
CA ALA A 92 2.10 6.06 7.11
C ALA A 92 0.70 5.71 7.62
N SER A 93 0.59 5.22 8.87
CA SER A 93 -0.70 4.93 9.49
C SER A 93 -1.57 6.18 9.67
N ILE A 94 -0.98 7.33 10.03
CA ILE A 94 -1.71 8.62 10.15
C ILE A 94 -2.28 9.08 8.81
N CYS A 95 -1.62 8.71 7.72
CA CYS A 95 -1.98 9.11 6.36
C CYS A 95 -2.83 8.08 5.62
N THR A 96 -3.03 6.91 6.22
CA THR A 96 -3.85 5.85 5.63
C THR A 96 -5.28 6.33 5.50
N VAL A 97 -5.86 6.16 4.31
CA VAL A 97 -7.26 6.46 4.05
C VAL A 97 -7.95 5.24 3.48
N SER A 98 -9.22 5.07 3.82
CA SER A 98 -10.04 3.99 3.29
C SER A 98 -11.40 4.52 2.88
N ASP A 99 -11.98 3.90 1.86
CA ASP A 99 -13.35 4.14 1.44
C ASP A 99 -14.02 2.81 1.08
N THR A 100 -15.35 2.77 1.15
CA THR A 100 -16.14 1.59 0.81
C THR A 100 -17.19 1.95 -0.22
N PHE A 101 -17.23 1.21 -1.32
CA PHE A 101 -18.17 1.41 -2.41
C PHE A 101 -18.65 0.07 -2.98
N VAL A 102 -19.65 0.11 -3.86
CA VAL A 102 -20.17 -1.08 -4.55
C VAL A 102 -19.58 -1.13 -5.96
N CYS A 103 -19.01 -2.28 -6.35
CA CYS A 103 -18.42 -2.52 -7.67
C CYS A 103 -18.61 -3.97 -8.09
N ASP A 104 -19.51 -4.20 -9.04
CA ASP A 104 -19.84 -5.53 -9.58
C ASP A 104 -18.74 -6.11 -10.49
N GLY A 105 -17.87 -5.25 -11.02
CA GLY A 105 -16.77 -5.63 -11.91
C GLY A 105 -15.54 -6.20 -11.20
N LEU A 106 -15.42 -6.09 -9.88
CA LEU A 106 -14.25 -6.55 -9.12
C LEU A 106 -14.58 -7.82 -8.33
N THR A 107 -14.13 -8.97 -8.84
CA THR A 107 -14.43 -10.29 -8.25
C THR A 107 -13.34 -10.84 -7.34
N GLU A 108 -12.14 -10.25 -7.38
CA GLU A 108 -10.97 -10.67 -6.62
C GLU A 108 -10.26 -9.48 -6.00
N ASN A 109 -9.51 -9.71 -4.91
CA ASN A 109 -8.73 -8.67 -4.29
C ASN A 109 -7.58 -8.25 -5.22
N THR A 110 -7.38 -6.95 -5.36
CA THR A 110 -6.31 -6.38 -6.19
C THR A 110 -5.46 -5.41 -5.38
N LEU A 111 -4.21 -5.26 -5.80
CA LEU A 111 -3.25 -4.36 -5.17
C LEU A 111 -2.56 -3.55 -6.27
N TYR A 112 -2.59 -2.24 -6.12
CA TYR A 112 -1.95 -1.33 -7.06
C TYR A 112 -0.96 -0.43 -6.35
N LEU A 113 0.11 -0.06 -7.05
CA LEU A 113 1.03 1.00 -6.65
C LEU A 113 0.89 2.18 -7.61
N TYR A 114 0.51 3.32 -7.07
CA TYR A 114 0.46 4.60 -7.77
C TYR A 114 1.74 5.37 -7.48
N THR A 115 2.49 5.71 -8.51
CA THR A 115 3.65 6.60 -8.38
C THR A 115 3.30 7.99 -8.85
N TYR A 116 4.03 8.99 -8.36
CA TYR A 116 3.75 10.40 -8.59
C TYR A 116 5.05 11.16 -8.87
N GLU A 117 4.92 12.33 -9.50
CA GLU A 117 6.07 13.20 -9.73
C GLU A 117 6.40 13.97 -8.44
N ASN A 118 7.60 13.77 -7.91
CA ASN A 118 8.08 14.39 -6.67
C ASN A 118 7.17 14.15 -5.44
N ALA A 119 6.43 13.04 -5.39
CA ALA A 119 5.58 12.68 -4.25
C ALA A 119 5.78 11.22 -3.83
N ALA A 120 5.45 10.93 -2.58
CA ALA A 120 5.49 9.55 -2.07
C ALA A 120 4.52 8.66 -2.86
N PRO A 121 4.94 7.45 -3.29
CA PRO A 121 4.05 6.53 -3.96
C PRO A 121 3.00 5.99 -2.97
N VAL A 122 1.85 5.57 -3.50
CA VAL A 122 0.71 5.11 -2.71
C VAL A 122 0.33 3.71 -3.14
N MET A 123 0.34 2.78 -2.20
CA MET A 123 -0.16 1.44 -2.44
C MET A 123 -1.62 1.37 -2.03
N VAL A 124 -2.47 0.92 -2.95
CA VAL A 124 -3.92 0.85 -2.78
C VAL A 124 -4.37 -0.60 -2.89
N SER A 125 -4.89 -1.15 -1.80
CA SER A 125 -5.54 -2.45 -1.81
C SER A 125 -7.05 -2.30 -2.03
N PHE A 126 -7.61 -3.18 -2.85
CA PHE A 126 -9.05 -3.34 -3.02
C PHE A 126 -9.42 -4.73 -2.52
N VAL A 127 -10.20 -4.78 -1.45
CA VAL A 127 -10.65 -6.05 -0.84
C VAL A 127 -12.14 -6.22 -1.09
N VAL A 128 -12.48 -7.28 -1.82
CA VAL A 128 -13.87 -7.64 -2.16
C VAL A 128 -14.56 -8.27 -0.95
N GLY A 129 -15.73 -7.75 -0.63
CA GLY A 129 -16.62 -8.16 0.44
C GLY A 129 -17.89 -8.84 -0.09
N GLN A 130 -18.94 -8.80 0.73
CA GLN A 130 -20.27 -9.30 0.35
C GLN A 130 -21.04 -8.25 -0.46
N ASP A 131 -22.01 -8.68 -1.25
CA ASP A 131 -22.93 -7.82 -2.01
C ASP A 131 -22.20 -6.76 -2.86
N ASP A 132 -21.14 -7.20 -3.55
CA ASP A 132 -20.28 -6.37 -4.41
C ASP A 132 -19.62 -5.19 -3.69
N ALA A 133 -19.58 -5.20 -2.35
CA ALA A 133 -18.89 -4.18 -1.56
C ALA A 133 -17.38 -4.34 -1.70
N VAL A 134 -16.67 -3.24 -1.91
CA VAL A 134 -15.21 -3.18 -2.02
C VAL A 134 -14.69 -2.18 -1.00
N LEU A 135 -13.75 -2.63 -0.17
CA LEU A 135 -12.96 -1.75 0.70
C LEU A 135 -11.67 -1.37 -0.04
N ALA A 136 -11.55 -0.11 -0.43
CA ALA A 136 -10.30 0.45 -0.91
C ALA A 136 -9.52 1.05 0.26
N THR A 137 -8.23 0.73 0.38
CA THR A 137 -7.33 1.30 1.39
C THR A 137 -6.05 1.77 0.74
N GLY A 138 -5.79 3.08 0.81
CA GLY A 138 -4.57 3.71 0.33
C GLY A 138 -3.60 3.97 1.47
N VAL A 139 -2.38 3.47 1.34
CA VAL A 139 -1.28 3.65 2.30
C VAL A 139 -0.09 4.25 1.55
N PRO A 140 0.43 5.42 1.96
CA PRO A 140 1.65 5.96 1.36
C PRO A 140 2.86 5.12 1.77
N ILE A 141 3.81 4.95 0.85
CA ILE A 141 5.12 4.38 1.17
C ILE A 141 6.06 5.54 1.45
N LEU A 142 6.41 5.70 2.72
CA LEU A 142 7.26 6.76 3.26
C LEU A 142 8.68 6.26 3.56
N SER A 143 8.95 5.00 3.27
CA SER A 143 10.26 4.39 3.47
C SER A 143 11.23 4.87 2.38
N ASP A 144 12.37 5.42 2.81
CA ASP A 144 13.53 5.75 1.98
C ASP A 144 14.17 4.50 1.37
N SER A 145 13.95 3.32 1.98
CA SER A 145 14.35 2.03 1.40
C SER A 145 13.63 1.72 0.08
N PHE A 146 12.53 2.40 -0.25
CA PHE A 146 11.81 2.25 -1.51
C PHE A 146 11.97 3.47 -2.43
N SER A 147 12.69 3.31 -3.54
CA SER A 147 12.87 4.33 -4.59
C SER A 147 12.18 3.89 -5.88
N PRO A 148 10.99 4.44 -6.21
CA PRO A 148 10.23 4.08 -7.41
C PRO A 148 10.64 4.88 -8.65
N ASP A 149 11.93 5.23 -8.79
CA ASP A 149 12.41 6.17 -9.82
C ASP A 149 12.30 5.61 -11.26
N SER A 150 12.21 4.29 -11.40
CA SER A 150 11.97 3.61 -12.67
C SER A 150 11.11 2.34 -12.50
N PRO A 151 10.43 1.87 -13.56
CA PRO A 151 9.70 0.60 -13.53
C PRO A 151 10.57 -0.58 -13.07
N GLU A 152 11.84 -0.62 -13.48
CA GLU A 152 12.77 -1.68 -13.10
C GLU A 152 13.07 -1.66 -11.59
N ASN A 153 13.23 -0.48 -10.99
CA ASN A 153 13.44 -0.36 -9.54
C ASN A 153 12.21 -0.83 -8.76
N VAL A 154 11.01 -0.44 -9.20
CA VAL A 154 9.74 -0.90 -8.61
C VAL A 154 9.67 -2.43 -8.69
N GLN A 155 9.95 -2.99 -9.85
CA GLN A 155 9.91 -4.44 -10.07
C GLN A 155 10.95 -5.16 -9.20
N LEU A 156 12.22 -4.77 -9.24
CA LEU A 156 13.30 -5.40 -8.47
C LEU A 156 13.01 -5.38 -6.97
N PHE A 157 12.48 -4.26 -6.45
CA PHE A 157 12.16 -4.14 -5.04
C PHE A 157 11.02 -5.08 -4.64
N LEU A 158 9.92 -5.07 -5.39
CA LEU A 158 8.74 -5.88 -5.08
C LEU A 158 8.94 -7.38 -5.36
N GLU A 159 9.81 -7.74 -6.32
CA GLU A 159 10.30 -9.11 -6.50
C GLU A 159 11.05 -9.63 -5.27
N GLY A 160 11.73 -8.74 -4.52
CA GLY A 160 12.31 -9.05 -3.21
C GLY A 160 11.27 -9.52 -2.18
N PHE A 161 10.00 -9.13 -2.36
CA PHE A 161 8.85 -9.59 -1.59
C PHE A 161 8.10 -10.75 -2.28
N GLY A 162 8.64 -11.29 -3.37
CA GLY A 162 8.05 -12.36 -4.18
C GLY A 162 6.85 -11.93 -5.03
N ALA A 163 6.63 -10.62 -5.20
CA ALA A 163 5.55 -10.09 -6.01
C ALA A 163 5.90 -10.09 -7.49
N GLN A 164 4.88 -10.30 -8.33
CA GLN A 164 4.89 -10.01 -9.75
C GLN A 164 4.28 -8.62 -9.95
N VAL A 165 4.90 -7.84 -10.83
CA VAL A 165 4.52 -6.45 -11.09
C VAL A 165 4.22 -6.29 -12.57
N SER A 166 3.12 -5.61 -12.89
CA SER A 166 2.76 -5.26 -14.27
C SER A 166 2.30 -3.81 -14.32
N GLU A 167 2.92 -3.00 -15.17
CA GLU A 167 2.48 -1.62 -15.39
C GLU A 167 1.15 -1.61 -16.16
N ILE A 168 0.19 -0.82 -15.67
CA ILE A 168 -1.12 -0.67 -16.30
C ILE A 168 -1.23 0.70 -16.97
N THR A 169 -1.75 0.72 -18.19
CA THR A 169 -2.09 1.98 -18.87
C THR A 169 -3.40 2.51 -18.29
N ILE A 170 -3.36 3.69 -17.68
CA ILE A 170 -4.57 4.40 -17.28
C ILE A 170 -5.18 4.99 -18.56
N PRO A 171 -6.47 4.73 -18.86
CA PRO A 171 -7.15 5.38 -19.96
C PRO A 171 -7.19 6.90 -19.75
N ASP A 172 -6.94 7.67 -20.81
CA ASP A 172 -7.06 9.14 -20.83
C ASP A 172 -8.49 9.63 -20.49
#